data_AF-A0A1S8KIQ5-F1
#
_entry.id   AF-A0A1S8KIQ5-F1
#
_cell.length_a   1.000
_cell.length_b   1.000
_cell.length_c   1.000
_cell.angle_alpha   90.00
_cell.angle_beta   90.00
_cell.angle_gamma   90.00
#
_symmetry.space_group_name_H-M   'P 1'
#
loop_
_entity.id
_entity.type
_entity.pdbx_description
1 polymer ?
#
loop_
_entity_poly.entity_id
_entity_poly.type
_entity_poly.pdbx_seq_one_letter_code
_entity_poly.pdbx_strand_id
1 'polypeptide(L)'
;LQGFAKKIKFQLNSQGFNRIADFVNQAGTNYFMEDTIHLGWKGWLAADQQIRPFLEENHITASKYHLDDAFFSKSWQHQIPDKLQLK
;
A
#
# COMPACT_ATOMS: atom_id res chain seq x y z
N LEU A 1 12.77 -1.14 4.23
CA LEU A 1 11.43 -1.57 3.75
C LEU A 1 10.29 -0.90 4.52
N GLN A 2 10.24 -1.02 5.86
CA GLN A 2 9.13 -0.47 6.67
C GLN A 2 8.92 1.04 6.54
N GLY A 3 9.99 1.84 6.57
CA GLY A 3 9.88 3.29 6.39
C GLY A 3 9.32 3.68 5.02
N PHE A 4 9.76 3.02 3.95
CA PHE A 4 9.22 3.27 2.62
C PHE A 4 7.74 2.92 2.53
N ALA A 5 7.33 1.74 3.03
CA ALA A 5 5.93 1.33 3.08
C ALA A 5 5.07 2.31 3.91
N LYS A 6 5.59 2.78 5.05
CA LYS A 6 4.93 3.83 5.86
C LYS A 6 4.70 5.11 5.05
N LYS A 7 5.69 5.57 4.29
CA LYS A 7 5.60 6.79 3.46
C LYS A 7 4.56 6.64 2.35
N ILE A 8 4.54 5.51 1.65
CA ILE A 8 3.52 5.22 0.62
C ILE A 8 2.12 5.16 1.23
N LYS A 9 1.94 4.43 2.34
CA LYS A 9 0.64 4.35 3.03
C LYS A 9 0.15 5.71 3.51
N PHE A 10 1.04 6.56 4.02
CA PHE A 10 0.69 7.94 4.40
C PHE A 10 0.16 8.73 3.20
N GLN A 11 0.84 8.69 2.06
CA GLN A 11 0.41 9.41 0.86
C GLN A 11 -0.93 8.90 0.31
N LEU A 12 -1.19 7.59 0.38
CA LEU A 12 -2.45 6.99 -0.06
C LEU A 12 -3.59 7.36 0.90
N ASN A 13 -3.46 7.03 2.19
CA ASN A 13 -4.53 7.20 3.18
C ASN A 13 -4.90 8.67 3.40
N SER A 14 -3.92 9.58 3.41
CA SER A 14 -4.19 11.02 3.60
C SER A 14 -5.05 11.63 2.49
N GLN A 15 -5.06 11.01 1.30
CA GLN A 15 -5.83 11.47 0.15
C GLN A 15 -7.11 10.64 -0.08
N GLY A 16 -7.44 9.70 0.81
CA GLY A 16 -8.64 8.87 0.73
C GLY A 16 -8.48 7.52 0.05
N PHE A 17 -7.26 7.12 -0.33
CA PHE A 17 -6.98 5.78 -0.87
C PHE A 17 -6.76 4.77 0.27
N ASN A 18 -7.85 4.27 0.85
CA ASN A 18 -7.79 3.49 2.10
C ASN A 18 -7.76 1.97 1.90
N ARG A 19 -7.96 1.46 0.67
CA ARG A 19 -7.96 0.02 0.38
C ARG A 19 -6.56 -0.44 -0.03
N ILE A 20 -5.73 -0.81 0.95
CA ILE A 20 -4.33 -1.18 0.75
C ILE A 20 -4.07 -2.60 1.26
N ALA A 21 -3.76 -3.52 0.35
CA ALA A 21 -3.22 -4.84 0.68
C ALA A 21 -1.70 -4.72 0.93
N ASP A 22 -1.30 -4.57 2.20
CA ASP A 22 0.10 -4.39 2.60
C ASP A 22 0.75 -5.72 3.00
N PHE A 23 1.67 -6.19 2.17
CA PHE A 23 2.43 -7.44 2.39
C PHE A 23 3.89 -7.21 2.81
N VAL A 24 4.28 -6.00 3.22
CA VAL A 24 5.69 -5.68 3.57
C VAL A 24 6.26 -6.61 4.66
N ASN A 25 5.42 -7.12 5.55
CA ASN A 25 5.80 -8.04 6.63
C ASN A 25 5.86 -9.51 6.21
N GLN A 26 5.50 -9.84 4.97
CA GLN A 26 5.42 -11.22 4.46
C GLN A 26 6.67 -11.65 3.68
N ALA A 27 7.66 -10.77 3.52
CA ALA A 27 8.88 -11.08 2.75
C ALA A 27 9.67 -12.29 3.29
N GLY A 28 9.57 -12.58 4.60
CA GLY A 28 10.21 -13.74 5.24
C GLY A 28 9.35 -15.02 5.24
N THR A 29 8.15 -14.99 4.66
CA THR A 29 7.24 -16.13 4.65
C THR A 29 7.62 -17.12 3.55
N ASN A 30 7.82 -18.39 3.91
CA ASN A 30 8.19 -19.45 2.96
C ASN A 30 7.21 -19.51 1.77
N TYR A 31 7.77 -19.46 0.55
CA TYR A 31 7.05 -19.50 -0.74
C TYR A 31 6.15 -18.29 -1.01
N PHE A 32 6.31 -17.19 -0.27
CA PHE A 32 5.53 -15.96 -0.49
C PHE A 32 6.07 -15.15 -1.67
N MET A 33 7.39 -15.13 -1.83
CA MET A 33 8.08 -14.51 -2.96
C MET A 33 8.51 -15.58 -3.95
N GLU A 34 8.42 -15.27 -5.25
CA GLU A 34 8.96 -16.11 -6.33
C GLU A 34 10.48 -15.96 -6.40
N ASP A 35 10.93 -14.71 -6.28
CA ASP A 35 12.31 -14.30 -6.35
C ASP A 35 12.58 -13.17 -5.35
N THR A 36 13.64 -12.39 -5.59
CA THR A 36 14.06 -11.30 -4.70
C THR A 36 13.02 -10.19 -4.48
N ILE A 37 12.09 -9.95 -5.41
CA ILE A 37 11.17 -8.81 -5.37
C ILE A 37 9.73 -9.11 -5.82
N HIS A 38 9.47 -10.21 -6.53
CA HIS A 38 8.14 -10.53 -7.05
C HIS A 38 7.37 -11.50 -6.13
N LEU A 39 6.05 -11.30 -6.01
CA LEU A 39 5.17 -12.26 -5.34
C LEU A 39 5.20 -13.61 -6.06
N GLY A 40 5.31 -14.68 -5.30
CA GLY A 40 5.29 -16.07 -5.77
C GLY A 40 4.04 -16.80 -5.31
N TRP A 41 4.12 -18.13 -5.21
CA TRP A 41 2.95 -19.00 -4.98
C TRP A 41 2.01 -18.54 -3.84
N LYS A 42 2.51 -18.43 -2.61
CA LYS A 42 1.67 -17.99 -1.48
C LYS A 42 1.38 -16.49 -1.53
N GLY A 43 2.26 -15.70 -2.15
CA GLY A 43 2.05 -14.27 -2.33
C GLY A 43 0.85 -13.98 -3.24
N TRP A 44 0.73 -14.71 -4.35
CA TRP A 44 -0.41 -14.65 -5.25
C TRP A 44 -1.70 -15.12 -4.60
N LEU A 45 -1.66 -16.19 -3.80
CA LEU A 45 -2.84 -16.63 -3.04
C LEU A 45 -3.31 -15.55 -2.05
N ALA A 46 -2.38 -14.92 -1.31
CA ALA A 46 -2.71 -13.83 -0.39
C ALA A 46 -3.24 -12.59 -1.13
N ALA A 47 -2.67 -12.26 -2.30
CA ALA A 47 -3.14 -11.18 -3.14
C ALA A 47 -4.56 -11.45 -3.67
N ASP A 48 -4.84 -12.65 -4.18
CA ASP A 48 -6.17 -13.07 -4.66
C ASP A 48 -7.24 -12.93 -3.57
N GLN A 49 -6.92 -13.33 -2.34
CA GLN A 49 -7.81 -13.18 -1.19
C GLN A 49 -8.19 -11.73 -0.88
N GLN A 50 -7.40 -10.74 -1.31
CA GLN A 50 -7.71 -9.32 -1.19
C GLN A 50 -8.36 -8.75 -2.46
N ILE A 51 -7.87 -9.16 -3.63
CA ILE A 51 -8.29 -8.63 -4.95
C ILE A 51 -9.68 -9.14 -5.31
N ARG A 52 -9.95 -10.43 -5.17
CA ARG A 52 -11.24 -11.01 -5.58
C ARG A 52 -12.42 -10.34 -4.86
N PRO A 53 -12.44 -10.22 -3.51
CA PRO A 53 -13.52 -9.50 -2.83
C PRO A 53 -13.61 -8.03 -3.25
N PHE A 54 -12.47 -7.36 -3.47
CA PHE A 54 -12.45 -5.97 -3.93
C PHE A 54 -13.14 -5.78 -5.28
N LEU A 55 -13.00 -6.74 -6.21
CA LEU A 55 -13.59 -6.70 -7.55
C LEU A 55 -15.05 -7.16 -7.58
N GLU A 56 -15.41 -8.13 -6.73
CA GLU A 56 -16.77 -8.69 -6.65
C GLU A 56 -17.70 -7.84 -5.77
N GLU A 57 -17.16 -6.91 -4.99
CA GLU A 57 -17.93 -5.97 -4.18
C GLU A 57 -18.77 -5.03 -5.06
N ASN A 58 -20.03 -5.37 -5.25
CA ASN A 58 -21.01 -4.58 -6.03
C ASN A 58 -21.38 -3.23 -5.36
N HIS A 59 -20.90 -2.98 -4.14
CA HIS A 59 -21.11 -1.74 -3.39
C HIS A 59 -19.82 -0.90 -3.36
N ILE A 60 -19.36 -0.46 -4.52
CA ILE A 60 -18.28 0.55 -4.58
C ILE A 60 -18.89 1.89 -4.13
N THR A 61 -18.77 2.19 -2.84
CA THR A 61 -18.96 3.56 -2.36
C THR A 61 -17.87 4.42 -3.01
N ALA A 62 -18.28 5.44 -3.75
CA ALA A 62 -17.35 6.38 -4.36
C ALA A 62 -16.46 6.97 -3.26
N SER A 63 -15.15 6.70 -3.35
CA SER A 63 -14.18 7.26 -2.41
C SER A 63 -14.11 8.77 -2.63
N LYS A 64 -14.23 9.54 -1.54
CA LYS A 64 -14.03 10.99 -1.57
C LYS A 64 -12.54 11.27 -1.44
N TYR A 65 -11.90 11.56 -2.57
CA TYR A 65 -10.48 11.89 -2.60
C TYR A 65 -10.23 13.35 -2.25
N HIS A 66 -9.13 13.59 -1.54
CA HIS A 66 -8.63 14.92 -1.20
C HIS A 66 -7.19 14.98 -1.67
N LEU A 67 -6.98 15.33 -2.94
CA LEU A 67 -5.65 15.37 -3.53
C LEU A 67 -4.86 16.55 -2.95
N ASP A 68 -3.58 16.31 -2.65
CA ASP A 68 -2.66 17.31 -2.12
C ASP A 68 -1.44 17.45 -3.03
N ASP A 69 -1.33 18.59 -3.71
CA ASP A 69 -0.23 18.91 -4.62
C ASP A 69 1.14 18.93 -3.94
N ALA A 70 1.19 19.02 -2.60
CA ALA A 70 2.43 18.88 -1.85
C ALA A 70 3.14 17.55 -2.14
N PHE A 71 2.43 16.50 -2.55
CA PHE A 71 3.02 15.22 -2.94
C PHE A 71 3.84 15.27 -4.24
N PHE A 72 3.71 16.32 -5.07
CA PHE A 72 4.58 16.51 -6.25
C PHE A 72 5.93 17.16 -5.90
N SER A 73 6.02 17.80 -4.74
CA SER A 73 7.16 18.63 -4.36
C SER A 73 8.46 17.84 -4.13
N LYS A 74 9.59 18.55 -4.27
CA LYS A 74 10.89 18.02 -3.84
C LYS A 74 10.96 17.79 -2.33
N SER A 75 10.25 18.58 -1.51
CA SER A 75 10.21 18.36 -0.07
C SER A 75 9.57 17.02 0.28
N TRP A 76 8.45 16.65 -0.37
CA TRP A 76 7.86 15.31 -0.19
C TRP A 76 8.81 14.20 -0.66
N GLN A 77 9.45 14.35 -1.82
CA GLN A 77 10.40 13.36 -2.35
C GLN A 77 11.53 13.06 -1.33
N HIS A 78 12.08 14.08 -0.69
CA HIS A 78 13.15 13.96 0.31
C HIS A 78 12.66 13.75 1.75
N GLN A 79 11.35 13.72 2.01
CA GLN A 79 10.79 13.54 3.35
C GLN A 79 11.18 12.17 3.94
N ILE A 80 11.65 12.19 5.19
CA ILE A 80 12.03 10.98 5.94
C ILE A 80 10.78 10.36 6.59
N PRO A 81 10.51 9.05 6.39
CA PRO A 81 9.28 8.41 6.88
C PRO A 81 9.07 8.46 8.41
N ASP A 82 10.13 8.51 9.19
CA ASP A 82 10.06 8.50 10.66
C ASP A 82 9.40 9.77 11.21
N LYS A 83 9.51 10.88 10.47
CA LYS A 83 8.88 12.16 10.79
C LYS A 83 7.40 12.25 10.40
N LEU A 84 6.87 11.22 9.73
CA LEU A 84 5.45 11.14 9.38
C LEU A 84 4.66 10.69 10.60
N GLN A 85 3.68 11.49 11.01
CA GLN A 85 2.67 11.08 11.99
C GLN A 85 1.47 10.54 11.21
N LEU A 86 1.15 9.26 11.44
CA LEU A 86 -0.14 8.73 11.00
C LEU A 86 -1.20 9.32 11.94
N LYS A 87 -2.23 9.94 11.38
CA LYS A 87 -3.44 10.27 12.14
C LYS A 87 -4.19 8.98 12.49
#